data_AF-G2IG99-F1
#
_entry.id   AF-G2IG99-F1
#
_cell.length_a   1.000
_cell.length_b   1.000
_cell.length_c   1.000
_cell.angle_alpha   90.00
_cell.angle_beta   90.00
_cell.angle_gamma   90.00
#
_symmetry.space_group_name_H-M   'P 1'
#
loop_
_entity.id
_entity.type
_entity.pdbx_description
1 polymer ?
#
loop_
_entity_poly.entity_id
_entity_poly.type
_entity_poly.pdbx_seq_one_letter_code
_entity_poly.pdbx_strand_id
1 'polypeptide(L)'
;MGVFSTLMGNASSSDPNKLKDKLLDILFEDEEVVFAFSYVRDIILFTSYRIMFTDKQGVSGKKESIESIPYRSVVRFSIETKGVFDLDSEFKIWISGKDSPIESKLSGDKNILELQRFLGEKVCKK
;
A
#
# COMPACT_ATOMS: atom_id res chain seq x y z
N MET A 1 23.67 -3.36 11.68
CA MET A 1 23.99 -2.03 12.24
C MET A 1 23.82 -1.00 11.13
N GLY A 2 22.80 -0.14 11.26
CA GLY A 2 22.45 0.93 10.32
C GLY A 2 20.96 1.26 10.47
N VAL A 3 20.55 2.01 11.49
CA VAL A 3 20.33 3.48 11.62
C VAL A 3 19.10 4.06 10.89
N PHE A 4 18.34 4.83 11.69
CA PHE A 4 17.16 5.68 11.45
C PHE A 4 15.78 5.02 11.62
N SER A 5 14.81 5.57 12.36
CA SER A 5 14.76 6.73 13.27
C SER A 5 13.35 6.82 13.85
N THR A 6 13.27 7.01 15.17
CA THR A 6 12.38 7.99 15.84
C THR A 6 10.99 8.21 15.24
N LEU A 7 10.00 7.40 15.65
CA LEU A 7 8.58 7.78 15.67
C LEU A 7 7.91 7.20 16.92
N MET A 8 8.38 7.61 18.09
CA MET A 8 7.70 7.33 19.36
C MET A 8 6.75 8.50 19.67
N GLY A 9 5.50 8.37 19.24
CA GLY A 9 4.43 9.36 19.43
C GLY A 9 3.20 8.73 20.10
N ASN A 10 2.59 9.47 21.03
CA ASN A 10 1.58 9.01 21.98
C ASN A 10 0.39 8.23 21.38
N ALA A 11 0.20 7.03 21.90
CA ALA A 11 -0.94 6.16 21.66
C ALA A 11 -2.26 6.73 22.21
N SER A 12 -3.14 7.21 21.32
CA SER A 12 -4.58 7.30 21.61
C SER A 12 -5.39 6.69 20.46
N SER A 13 -6.60 6.23 20.78
CA SER A 13 -7.36 5.24 20.00
C SER A 13 -7.57 5.63 18.53
N SER A 14 -7.29 4.67 17.63
CA SER A 14 -7.33 4.74 16.15
C SER A 14 -6.21 5.52 15.45
N ASP A 15 -4.97 5.31 15.86
CA ASP A 15 -3.79 5.86 15.19
C ASP A 15 -3.40 5.04 13.93
N PRO A 16 -3.41 5.60 12.72
CA PRO A 16 -2.89 4.97 11.50
C PRO A 16 -1.43 4.50 11.64
N ASN A 17 -0.64 5.14 12.50
CA ASN A 17 0.74 4.75 12.75
C ASN A 17 0.84 3.37 13.42
N LYS A 18 -0.08 3.02 14.33
CA LYS A 18 -0.11 1.69 14.95
C LYS A 18 -0.38 0.57 13.97
N LEU A 19 -1.19 0.84 12.93
CA LEU A 19 -1.45 -0.15 11.89
C LEU A 19 -0.21 -0.33 11.02
N LYS A 20 0.47 0.77 10.68
CA LYS A 20 1.75 0.71 9.98
C LYS A 20 2.75 -0.14 10.77
N ASP A 21 2.88 0.06 12.09
CA ASP A 21 3.78 -0.73 12.94
C ASP A 21 3.42 -2.23 12.95
N LYS A 22 2.13 -2.56 13.09
CA LYS A 22 1.67 -3.96 12.97
C LYS A 22 1.99 -4.58 11.61
N LEU A 23 1.91 -3.80 10.53
CA LEU A 23 2.25 -4.27 9.19
C LEU A 23 3.75 -4.47 9.00
N LEU A 24 4.59 -3.77 9.77
CA LEU A 24 6.03 -4.01 9.80
C LEU A 24 6.37 -5.32 10.55
N ASP A 25 5.61 -5.66 11.59
CA ASP A 25 5.80 -6.89 12.37
C ASP A 25 5.46 -8.19 11.59
N ILE A 26 4.67 -8.09 10.51
CA ILE A 26 4.30 -9.25 9.67
C ILE A 26 5.24 -9.47 8.48
N LEU A 27 6.25 -8.61 8.33
CA LEU A 27 7.29 -8.76 7.32
C LEU A 27 8.21 -9.91 7.73
N PHE A 28 8.65 -10.70 6.76
CA PHE A 28 9.69 -11.70 7.00
C PHE A 28 11.09 -11.07 6.88
N GLU A 29 12.13 -11.79 7.31
CA GLU A 29 13.47 -11.26 7.59
C GLU A 29 14.10 -10.44 6.44
N ASP A 30 13.82 -10.78 5.17
CA ASP A 30 14.34 -10.09 3.98
C ASP A 30 13.28 -9.25 3.23
N GLU A 31 12.09 -9.08 3.82
CA GLU A 31 11.01 -8.29 3.22
C GLU A 31 11.11 -6.81 3.64
N GLU A 32 11.35 -5.93 2.68
CA GLU A 32 11.47 -4.49 2.92
C GLU A 32 10.29 -3.72 2.35
N VAL A 33 9.80 -2.71 3.07
CA VAL A 33 8.80 -1.76 2.56
C VAL A 33 9.49 -0.73 1.66
N VAL A 34 9.10 -0.68 0.39
CA VAL A 34 9.63 0.24 -0.62
C VAL A 34 8.75 1.49 -0.73
N PHE A 35 7.43 1.31 -0.77
CA PHE A 35 6.47 2.42 -0.75
C PHE A 35 5.37 2.18 0.28
N ALA A 36 4.88 3.26 0.87
CA ALA A 36 3.77 3.25 1.81
C ALA A 36 2.86 4.43 1.52
N PHE A 37 1.59 4.15 1.28
CA PHE A 37 0.55 5.16 1.07
C PHE A 37 -0.56 4.94 2.10
N SER A 38 -1.07 6.02 2.65
CA SER A 38 -2.25 5.99 3.52
C SER A 38 -3.32 6.88 2.93
N TYR A 39 -4.57 6.40 2.97
CA TYR A 39 -5.74 7.16 2.60
C TYR A 39 -6.81 7.01 3.67
N VAL A 40 -7.04 8.07 4.44
CA VAL A 40 -8.02 8.10 5.54
C VAL A 40 -7.75 6.99 6.57
N ARG A 41 -8.36 5.81 6.39
CA ARG A 41 -8.24 4.64 7.28
C ARG A 41 -7.48 3.47 6.64
N ASP A 42 -7.27 3.52 5.33
CA ASP A 42 -6.71 2.44 4.55
C ASP A 42 -5.21 2.68 4.37
N ILE A 43 -4.45 1.59 4.33
CA ILE A 43 -3.01 1.64 4.12
C ILE A 43 -2.67 0.66 3.00
N ILE A 44 -1.83 1.12 2.08
CA ILE A 44 -1.24 0.30 1.04
C ILE A 44 0.27 0.31 1.22
N LEU A 45 0.86 -0.87 1.37
CA LEU A 45 2.30 -1.05 1.41
C LEU A 45 2.76 -1.82 0.18
N PHE A 46 3.84 -1.36 -0.43
CA PHE A 46 4.53 -2.04 -1.51
C PHE A 46 5.86 -2.52 -0.96
N THR A 47 6.01 -3.83 -0.79
CA THR A 47 7.24 -4.44 -0.28
C THR A 47 8.12 -4.94 -1.42
N SER A 48 9.31 -5.45 -1.11
CA SER A 48 10.15 -6.15 -2.09
C SER A 48 9.47 -7.38 -2.72
N TYR A 49 8.40 -7.93 -2.14
CA TYR A 49 7.75 -9.19 -2.58
C TYR A 49 6.26 -9.10 -2.92
N ARG A 50 5.50 -8.19 -2.30
CA ARG A 50 4.04 -8.12 -2.44
C ARG A 50 3.49 -6.71 -2.22
N ILE A 51 2.26 -6.53 -2.67
CA ILE A 51 1.42 -5.39 -2.30
C ILE A 51 0.58 -5.85 -1.11
N MET A 52 0.49 -5.03 -0.06
CA MET A 52 -0.38 -5.29 1.08
C MET A 52 -1.41 -4.17 1.19
N PHE A 53 -2.68 -4.55 1.35
CA PHE A 53 -3.79 -3.63 1.55
C PHE A 53 -4.37 -3.87 2.94
N THR A 54 -4.67 -2.78 3.63
CA THR A 54 -5.49 -2.82 4.83
C THR A 54 -6.74 -2.02 4.62
N ASP A 55 -7.88 -2.63 4.92
CA ASP A 55 -9.20 -2.01 4.96
C ASP A 55 -9.77 -2.17 6.37
N LYS A 56 -10.22 -1.05 6.95
CA LYS A 56 -10.94 -1.04 8.23
C LYS A 56 -12.45 -1.08 7.97
N GLN A 57 -12.99 -2.29 8.00
CA GLN A 57 -14.42 -2.53 7.78
C GLN A 57 -15.29 -2.28 9.03
N GLY A 58 -16.49 -1.75 8.79
CA GLY A 58 -17.59 -1.65 9.75
C GLY A 58 -17.71 -0.31 10.49
N VAL A 59 -18.91 -0.04 11.02
CA VAL A 59 -19.28 1.21 11.72
C VAL A 59 -18.40 1.50 12.94
N SER A 60 -17.91 0.45 13.60
CA SER A 60 -17.02 0.57 14.77
C SER A 60 -15.53 0.65 14.42
N GLY A 61 -15.14 0.39 13.16
CA GLY A 61 -13.74 0.36 12.70
C GLY A 61 -12.85 -0.66 13.42
N LYS A 62 -13.44 -1.62 14.15
CA LYS A 62 -12.70 -2.63 14.92
C LYS A 62 -12.26 -3.83 14.11
N LYS A 63 -12.92 -4.10 12.97
CA LYS A 63 -12.55 -5.19 12.08
C LYS A 63 -11.58 -4.65 11.04
N GLU A 64 -10.47 -5.34 10.91
CA GLU A 64 -9.38 -4.98 10.03
C GLU A 64 -9.06 -6.20 9.17
N SER A 65 -9.02 -6.01 7.86
CA SER A 65 -8.58 -7.03 6.92
C SER A 65 -7.25 -6.62 6.32
N ILE A 66 -6.26 -7.51 6.41
CA ILE A 66 -4.97 -7.36 5.75
C ILE A 66 -4.94 -8.34 4.58
N GLU A 67 -4.87 -7.82 3.36
CA GLU A 67 -4.76 -8.61 2.14
C GLU A 67 -3.34 -8.51 1.59
N SER A 68 -2.76 -9.64 1.18
CA SER A 68 -1.43 -9.72 0.57
C SER A 68 -1.54 -10.21 -0.87
N ILE A 69 -1.00 -9.44 -1.80
CA ILE A 69 -1.05 -9.70 -3.24
C ILE A 69 0.39 -9.83 -3.76
N PRO A 70 0.88 -11.05 -3.98
CA PRO A 70 2.20 -11.26 -4.58
C PRO A 70 2.27 -10.65 -5.98
N TYR A 71 3.40 -10.04 -6.33
CA TYR A 71 3.56 -9.40 -7.65
C TYR A 71 3.31 -10.36 -8.82
N ARG A 72 3.70 -11.64 -8.67
CA ARG A 72 3.45 -12.69 -9.67
C ARG A 72 1.98 -12.92 -10.02
N SER A 73 1.06 -12.49 -9.16
CA SER A 73 -0.38 -12.64 -9.36
C SER A 73 -1.02 -11.44 -10.06
N VAL A 74 -0.31 -10.31 -10.13
CA VAL A 74 -0.76 -9.08 -10.80
C VAL A 74 -0.57 -9.24 -12.30
N VAL A 75 -1.66 -9.12 -13.06
CA VAL A 75 -1.66 -9.27 -14.52
C VAL A 75 -1.80 -7.92 -15.24
N ARG A 76 -2.31 -6.90 -14.56
CA ARG A 76 -2.42 -5.52 -15.05
C ARG A 76 -2.41 -4.57 -13.87
N PHE A 77 -1.84 -3.39 -14.05
CA PHE A 77 -1.90 -2.29 -13.09
C PHE A 77 -2.06 -0.96 -13.82
N SER A 78 -2.64 0.03 -13.13
CA SER A 78 -2.85 1.37 -13.65
C SER A 78 -2.79 2.37 -12.48
N ILE A 79 -2.13 3.50 -12.71
CA ILE A 79 -2.20 4.64 -11.81
C ILE A 79 -2.71 5.82 -12.64
N GLU A 80 -3.84 6.37 -12.23
CA GLU A 80 -4.41 7.59 -12.80
C GLU A 80 -3.98 8.77 -11.93
N THR A 81 -3.10 9.60 -12.49
CA THR A 81 -2.65 10.83 -11.83
C THR A 81 -3.80 11.83 -11.74
N LYS A 82 -3.88 12.53 -10.62
CA LYS A 82 -4.87 13.59 -10.45
C LYS A 82 -4.80 14.68 -11.52
N GLY A 83 -5.97 15.21 -11.88
CA GLY A 83 -6.08 16.47 -12.60
C GLY A 83 -5.81 17.66 -11.69
N VAL A 84 -5.85 18.88 -12.24
CA VAL A 84 -5.54 20.13 -11.52
C VAL A 84 -6.39 20.35 -10.25
N PHE A 85 -7.58 19.74 -10.18
CA PHE A 85 -8.56 19.92 -9.10
C PHE A 85 -8.72 18.72 -8.16
N ASP A 86 -8.10 17.58 -8.44
CA ASP A 86 -8.18 16.40 -7.57
C ASP A 86 -6.96 16.33 -6.65
N LEU A 87 -7.14 15.88 -5.42
CA LEU A 87 -6.06 15.80 -4.43
C LEU A 87 -5.36 14.44 -4.42
N ASP A 88 -6.05 13.40 -4.88
CA ASP A 88 -5.63 12.00 -4.79
C ASP A 88 -5.50 11.37 -6.18
N SER A 89 -4.58 10.42 -6.32
CA SER A 89 -4.45 9.60 -7.53
C SER A 89 -5.17 8.26 -7.34
N GLU A 90 -5.72 7.70 -8.41
CA GLU A 90 -6.43 6.43 -8.36
C GLU A 90 -5.49 5.30 -8.78
N PHE A 91 -5.43 4.25 -7.97
CA PHE A 91 -4.62 3.06 -8.23
C PHE A 91 -5.51 1.85 -8.44
N LYS A 92 -5.25 1.12 -9.53
CA LYS A 92 -5.99 -0.09 -9.89
C LYS A 92 -5.03 -1.23 -10.19
N ILE A 93 -5.33 -2.41 -9.65
CA ILE A 93 -4.61 -3.65 -9.98
C ILE A 93 -5.58 -4.76 -10.34
N TRP A 94 -5.21 -5.58 -11.31
CA TRP A 94 -5.93 -6.79 -11.69
C TRP A 94 -5.10 -7.99 -11.32
N ILE A 95 -5.76 -8.95 -10.68
CA ILE A 95 -5.16 -10.19 -10.26
C ILE A 95 -5.65 -11.30 -11.18
N SER A 96 -4.78 -12.26 -11.48
CA SER A 96 -5.16 -13.46 -12.24
C SER A 96 -6.42 -14.11 -11.66
N GLY A 97 -7.40 -14.40 -12.53
CA GLY A 97 -8.68 -15.02 -12.15
C GLY A 97 -9.74 -14.06 -11.61
N LYS A 98 -9.50 -12.73 -11.60
CA LYS A 98 -10.52 -11.71 -11.32
C LYS A 98 -10.67 -10.73 -12.49
N ASP A 99 -11.90 -10.48 -12.91
CA ASP A 99 -12.20 -9.56 -14.01
C ASP A 99 -12.21 -8.09 -13.54
N SER A 100 -12.64 -7.84 -12.30
CA SER A 100 -12.68 -6.51 -11.69
C SER A 100 -11.34 -6.16 -11.03
N PRO A 101 -10.87 -4.90 -11.13
CA PRO A 101 -9.71 -4.45 -10.39
C PRO A 101 -9.98 -4.42 -8.88
N ILE A 102 -8.90 -4.48 -8.11
CA ILE A 102 -8.86 -3.88 -6.78
C ILE A 102 -8.45 -2.43 -6.96
N GLU A 103 -9.26 -1.53 -6.41
CA GLU A 103 -9.09 -0.09 -6.52
C GLU A 103 -8.74 0.50 -5.16
N SER A 104 -7.84 1.48 -5.16
CA SER A 104 -7.54 2.26 -3.98
C SER A 104 -7.05 3.65 -4.35
N LYS A 105 -7.07 4.56 -3.39
CA LYS A 105 -6.58 5.93 -3.56
C LYS A 105 -5.18 6.08 -2.98
N LEU A 106 -4.34 6.81 -3.69
CA LEU A 106 -3.01 7.19 -3.26
C LEU A 106 -3.01 8.70 -2.98
N SER A 107 -2.83 9.08 -1.72
CA SER A 107 -2.57 10.48 -1.38
C SER A 107 -1.09 10.80 -1.55
N GLY A 108 -0.81 11.91 -2.25
CA GLY A 108 0.53 12.46 -2.45
C GLY A 108 1.11 12.20 -3.84
N ASP A 109 1.60 13.28 -4.48
CA ASP A 109 2.06 13.22 -5.87
C ASP A 109 3.49 12.72 -6.05
N LYS A 110 4.33 12.88 -5.02
CA LYS A 110 5.78 12.92 -5.20
C LYS A 110 6.42 11.59 -5.66
N ASN A 111 5.70 10.47 -5.60
CA ASN A 111 6.29 9.14 -5.87
C ASN A 111 5.50 8.30 -6.89
N ILE A 112 4.52 8.87 -7.62
CA ILE A 112 3.66 8.10 -8.53
C ILE A 112 4.45 7.49 -9.68
N LEU A 113 5.33 8.27 -10.32
CA LEU A 113 6.15 7.78 -11.43
C LEU A 113 7.16 6.71 -10.98
N GLU A 114 7.70 6.87 -9.77
CA GLU A 114 8.60 5.89 -9.16
C GLU A 114 7.86 4.60 -8.82
N LEU A 115 6.64 4.70 -8.28
CA LEU A 115 5.78 3.56 -8.04
C LEU A 115 5.44 2.83 -9.33
N GLN A 116 5.10 3.55 -10.40
CA GLN A 116 4.81 2.98 -11.71
C GLN A 116 6.02 2.21 -12.26
N ARG A 117 7.23 2.79 -12.14
CA ARG A 117 8.48 2.12 -12.52
C ARG A 117 8.75 0.87 -11.69
N PHE A 118 8.56 0.97 -10.37
CA PHE A 118 8.76 -0.13 -9.44
C PHE A 118 7.81 -1.30 -9.73
N LEU A 119 6.52 -1.03 -9.97
CA LEU A 119 5.56 -2.05 -10.39
C LEU A 119 5.95 -2.66 -11.75
N GLY A 120 6.44 -1.85 -12.69
CA GLY A 120 7.02 -2.35 -13.94
C GLY A 120 8.17 -3.32 -13.71
N GLU A 121 9.07 -3.03 -12.78
CA GLU A 121 10.15 -3.95 -12.42
C GLU A 121 9.62 -5.23 -11.76
N LYS A 122 8.67 -5.13 -10.83
CA LYS A 122 8.18 -6.30 -10.08
C LYS A 122 7.23 -7.21 -10.87
N VAL A 123 6.47 -6.64 -11.81
CA VAL A 123 5.43 -7.35 -12.56
C VAL A 123 5.88 -7.72 -13.98
N CYS A 124 6.64 -6.86 -14.66
CA CYS A 124 6.98 -7.07 -16.07
C CYS A 124 8.36 -7.71 -16.30
N LYS A 125 9.31 -7.54 -15.36
CA LYS A 125 10.65 -8.14 -15.47
C LYS A 125 10.58 -9.61 -15.05
N LYS A 126 11.08 -10.50 -15.90
CA LYS A 126 11.16 -11.94 -15.65
C LYS A 126 12.51 -12.33 -15.06
#